data_AF-A0A1Z9ULQ0-F1
#
_entry.id   AF-A0A1Z9ULQ0-F1
#
_cell.length_a   1.000
_cell.length_b   1.000
_cell.length_c   1.000
_cell.angle_alpha   90.00
_cell.angle_beta   90.00
_cell.angle_gamma   90.00
#
_symmetry.space_group_name_H-M   'P 1'
#
loop_
_entity.id
_entity.type
_entity.pdbx_description
1 polymer ?
#
loop_
_entity_poly.entity_id
_entity_poly.type
_entity_poly.pdbx_seq_one_letter_code
_entity_poly.pdbx_strand_id
1 'polypeptide(L)'
;MFFKSLDQDLDVVEDVGLVTSGIFQDGASNITTFHTSSTQYTNTGDYSVDVYRFNPGTNASASVQFGVAFGHADGSGSLGTKGATGDRTTAAVFGQVNNLINPPQSTRFTFGPVSNVKNFYALSFNRARVREEVEPGGWEIHITSGTGKTVRLIDDSSTLEGGNSSLKNFSPEYNIVSGTLIGGTSIYQAAASENSTLGSFGLFYPTLGLLVFNPQRFTSGSIALVTKSGSNSDDRNALTFAEAIKSGEYFQAKRQEEITSRHFFVRATAKEFNATTNESFYTESVSGIKQIIPGLRTDPRTYITSVGMYNDDNELLAIAKLSQPIIKSISREALIKVKLDF
;
A
#
# COMPACT_ATOMS: atom_id res chain seq x y z
N MET A 1 27.61 -8.86 -34.90
CA MET A 1 26.82 -9.08 -33.66
C MET A 1 25.45 -9.55 -34.12
N PHE A 2 24.99 -10.72 -33.71
CA PHE A 2 23.68 -11.23 -34.13
C PHE A 2 22.63 -10.66 -33.16
N PHE A 3 21.65 -9.93 -33.67
CA PHE A 3 20.52 -9.42 -32.90
C PHE A 3 19.22 -9.98 -33.47
N LYS A 4 18.23 -10.13 -32.60
CA LYS A 4 16.86 -10.48 -33.00
C LYS A 4 15.98 -9.29 -32.66
N SER A 5 15.43 -8.65 -33.68
CA SER A 5 14.37 -7.67 -33.49
C SER A 5 13.13 -8.41 -32.98
N LEU A 6 12.52 -7.84 -31.95
CA LEU A 6 11.32 -8.40 -31.32
C LEU A 6 10.10 -7.78 -31.96
N ASP A 7 9.12 -8.61 -32.30
CA ASP A 7 7.81 -8.16 -32.73
C ASP A 7 6.95 -7.89 -31.48
N GLN A 8 6.37 -6.70 -31.36
CA GLN A 8 5.58 -6.35 -30.17
C GLN A 8 4.32 -7.21 -30.03
N ASP A 9 3.72 -7.66 -31.12
CA ASP A 9 2.45 -8.39 -31.09
C ASP A 9 2.64 -9.89 -30.82
N LEU A 10 3.83 -10.43 -31.12
CA LEU A 10 4.12 -11.86 -31.04
C LEU A 10 5.11 -12.24 -29.95
N ASP A 11 6.12 -11.39 -29.72
CA ASP A 11 7.26 -11.69 -28.85
C ASP A 11 7.18 -10.98 -27.49
N VAL A 12 6.25 -10.04 -27.32
CA VAL A 12 6.07 -9.26 -26.08
C VAL A 12 4.72 -9.55 -25.46
N VAL A 13 4.72 -9.89 -24.18
CA VAL A 13 3.50 -10.08 -23.39
C VAL A 13 3.59 -9.23 -22.15
N GLU A 14 2.59 -8.38 -21.94
CA GLU A 14 2.44 -7.57 -20.73
C GLU A 14 1.48 -8.28 -19.78
N ASP A 15 1.86 -8.34 -18.51
CA ASP A 15 1.08 -8.96 -17.46
C ASP A 15 1.10 -8.02 -16.25
N VAL A 16 -0.06 -7.79 -15.65
CA VAL A 16 -0.19 -6.96 -14.44
C VAL A 16 -0.57 -7.87 -13.30
N GLY A 17 0.31 -7.97 -12.31
CA GLY A 17 0.11 -8.79 -11.13
C GLY A 17 -0.15 -7.93 -9.90
N LEU A 18 -1.22 -8.24 -9.16
CA LEU A 18 -1.46 -7.65 -7.84
C LEU A 18 -0.62 -8.38 -6.79
N VAL A 19 0.22 -7.64 -6.06
CA VAL A 19 1.06 -8.16 -4.99
C VAL A 19 0.64 -7.55 -3.65
N THR A 20 0.34 -8.42 -2.69
CA THR A 20 -0.03 -8.00 -1.32
C THR A 20 1.13 -8.20 -0.35
N SER A 21 1.36 -7.25 0.56
CA SER A 21 2.37 -7.36 1.62
C SER A 21 1.93 -6.69 2.92
N GLY A 22 2.54 -7.04 4.06
CA GLY A 22 2.24 -6.42 5.34
C GLY A 22 2.69 -4.95 5.39
N ILE A 23 1.84 -4.07 5.93
CA ILE A 23 2.11 -2.62 5.95
C ILE A 23 3.01 -2.18 7.11
N PHE A 24 3.05 -2.96 8.19
CA PHE A 24 3.75 -2.59 9.41
C PHE A 24 5.25 -2.80 9.29
N GLN A 25 5.99 -2.24 10.25
CA GLN A 25 7.43 -2.38 10.35
C GLN A 25 7.87 -3.85 10.18
N ASP A 26 8.95 -4.02 9.41
CA ASP A 26 9.54 -5.31 9.01
C ASP A 26 8.64 -6.15 8.09
N GLY A 27 7.67 -5.52 7.40
CA GLY A 27 6.74 -6.20 6.50
C GLY A 27 5.69 -7.04 7.24
N ALA A 28 5.47 -6.77 8.54
CA ALA A 28 4.51 -7.50 9.33
C ALA A 28 3.07 -7.20 8.88
N SER A 29 2.26 -8.24 8.73
CA SER A 29 0.84 -8.11 8.37
C SER A 29 -0.05 -7.76 9.56
N ASN A 30 0.45 -7.95 10.79
CA ASN A 30 -0.24 -7.56 12.02
C ASN A 30 0.74 -7.13 13.11
N ILE A 31 0.23 -6.31 14.03
CA ILE A 31 0.91 -5.87 15.24
C ILE A 31 -0.03 -5.97 16.44
N THR A 32 0.54 -6.25 17.61
CA THR A 32 -0.20 -6.38 18.88
C THR A 32 0.25 -5.39 19.95
N THR A 33 1.35 -4.67 19.71
CA THR A 33 1.93 -3.70 20.63
C THR A 33 1.86 -2.29 20.05
N PHE A 34 1.46 -1.34 20.88
CA PHE A 34 1.26 0.06 20.49
C PHE A 34 1.88 0.97 21.56
N HIS A 35 2.79 1.84 21.12
CA HIS A 35 3.48 2.82 21.95
C HIS A 35 3.31 4.21 21.35
N THR A 36 3.22 5.23 22.21
CA THR A 36 3.31 6.64 21.85
C THR A 36 4.59 7.21 22.47
N SER A 37 5.06 8.37 21.99
CA SER A 37 6.20 9.05 22.60
C SER A 37 5.76 10.31 23.34
N SER A 38 6.26 10.49 24.57
CA SER A 38 6.02 11.70 25.35
C SER A 38 6.61 12.96 24.70
N THR A 39 7.64 12.83 23.86
CA THR A 39 8.23 13.96 23.12
C THR A 39 7.32 14.53 22.03
N GLN A 40 6.34 13.76 21.56
CA GLN A 40 5.38 14.25 20.56
C GLN A 40 4.47 15.31 21.16
N TYR A 41 4.15 15.17 22.46
CA TYR A 41 3.22 16.07 23.14
C TYR A 41 3.64 17.54 23.07
N THR A 42 4.94 17.84 23.17
CA THR A 42 5.43 19.23 23.12
C THR A 42 5.59 19.79 21.70
N ASN A 43 5.43 18.96 20.67
CA ASN A 43 5.75 19.32 19.29
C ASN A 43 4.52 19.22 18.37
N THR A 44 3.99 18.01 18.19
CA THR A 44 2.92 17.70 17.21
C THR A 44 1.65 17.16 17.87
N GLY A 45 1.69 16.88 19.18
CA GLY A 45 0.64 16.19 19.93
C GLY A 45 -0.72 16.91 19.92
N ASP A 46 -0.74 18.21 19.65
CA ASP A 46 -1.97 18.99 19.51
C ASP A 46 -2.70 18.74 18.17
N TYR A 47 -2.00 18.20 17.17
CA TYR A 47 -2.51 17.91 15.83
C TYR A 47 -2.67 16.41 15.59
N SER A 48 -1.66 15.61 15.99
CA SER A 48 -1.65 14.16 15.79
C SER A 48 -0.78 13.44 16.81
N VAL A 49 -1.10 12.16 17.02
CA VAL A 49 -0.36 11.22 17.86
C VAL A 49 0.13 10.07 16.98
N ASP A 50 1.45 9.96 16.85
CA ASP A 50 2.11 8.86 16.17
C ASP A 50 2.19 7.63 17.06
N VAL A 51 1.80 6.50 16.50
CA VAL A 51 1.80 5.19 17.15
C VAL A 51 2.91 4.32 16.57
N TYR A 52 3.66 3.67 17.47
CA TYR A 52 4.83 2.86 17.19
C TYR A 52 4.56 1.41 17.61
N ARG A 53 5.13 0.46 16.86
CA ARG A 53 5.09 -0.96 17.22
C ARG A 53 6.01 -1.27 18.40
N PHE A 54 7.22 -0.72 18.37
CA PHE A 54 8.22 -0.84 19.43
C PHE A 54 8.31 0.46 20.22
N ASN A 55 8.72 0.39 21.49
CA ASN A 55 8.87 1.57 22.32
C ASN A 55 9.99 2.49 21.77
N PRO A 56 9.67 3.71 21.30
CA PRO A 56 10.66 4.61 20.71
C PRO A 56 11.66 5.17 21.72
N GLY A 57 11.37 5.10 23.03
CA GLY A 57 12.30 5.53 24.08
C GLY A 57 13.43 4.52 24.35
N THR A 58 13.25 3.25 23.96
CA THR A 58 14.24 2.18 24.25
C THR A 58 14.70 1.42 23.01
N ASN A 59 13.99 1.53 21.88
CA ASN A 59 14.35 0.87 20.63
C ASN A 59 14.64 1.91 19.55
N ALA A 60 15.90 2.04 19.15
CA ALA A 60 16.34 2.97 18.11
C ALA A 60 15.80 2.62 16.71
N SER A 61 15.38 1.38 16.48
CA SER A 61 14.73 0.94 15.25
C SER A 61 13.22 1.16 15.27
N ALA A 62 12.63 1.68 16.37
CA ALA A 62 11.21 1.96 16.41
C ALA A 62 10.83 3.00 15.33
N SER A 63 9.82 2.66 14.55
CA SER A 63 9.33 3.54 13.49
C SER A 63 7.83 3.78 13.65
N VAL A 64 7.35 4.95 13.18
CA VAL A 64 5.92 5.29 13.19
C VAL A 64 5.18 4.30 12.30
N GLN A 65 4.16 3.63 12.85
CA GLN A 65 3.30 2.71 12.11
C GLN A 65 2.17 3.48 11.42
N PHE A 66 1.48 4.32 12.18
CA PHE A 66 0.39 5.18 11.73
C PHE A 66 0.27 6.38 12.68
N GLY A 67 -0.36 7.45 12.18
CA GLY A 67 -0.72 8.64 12.96
C GLY A 67 -2.22 8.64 13.27
N VAL A 68 -2.58 9.15 14.45
CA VAL A 68 -3.96 9.34 14.89
C VAL A 68 -4.22 10.82 15.09
N ALA A 69 -5.29 11.36 14.51
CA ALA A 69 -5.69 12.75 14.66
C ALA A 69 -7.16 12.87 15.06
N PHE A 70 -7.52 14.01 15.65
CA PHE A 70 -8.90 14.35 15.97
C PHE A 70 -9.27 15.69 15.36
N GLY A 71 -10.33 15.69 14.54
CA GLY A 71 -10.85 16.89 13.90
C GLY A 71 -12.21 17.27 14.48
N HIS A 72 -12.43 18.57 14.69
CA HIS A 72 -13.73 19.12 15.04
C HIS A 72 -14.01 20.39 14.24
N ALA A 73 -15.16 20.47 13.56
CA ALA A 73 -15.48 21.55 12.63
C ALA A 73 -15.46 22.94 13.26
N ASP A 74 -15.97 23.05 14.50
CA ASP A 74 -15.97 24.31 15.25
C ASP A 74 -14.68 24.50 16.11
N GLY A 75 -13.75 23.54 16.07
CA GLY A 75 -12.49 23.56 16.81
C GLY A 75 -12.59 23.28 18.31
N SER A 76 -13.65 22.60 18.75
CA SER A 76 -13.81 22.17 20.14
C SER A 76 -12.83 21.05 20.50
N GLY A 77 -12.55 20.90 21.79
CA GLY A 77 -11.59 19.91 22.31
C GLY A 77 -10.12 20.25 22.07
N SER A 78 -9.83 21.49 21.64
CA SER A 78 -8.49 22.09 21.65
C SER A 78 -8.49 23.41 22.41
N LEU A 79 -7.32 23.76 22.96
CA LEU A 79 -7.06 25.09 23.47
C LEU A 79 -7.10 26.11 22.34
N GLY A 80 -7.63 27.30 22.64
CA GLY A 80 -7.68 28.43 21.73
C GLY A 80 -8.04 29.70 22.49
N THR A 81 -7.26 30.76 22.32
CA THR A 81 -7.43 32.01 23.07
C THR A 81 -8.71 32.75 22.67
N LYS A 82 -9.46 33.23 23.66
CA LYS A 82 -10.64 34.08 23.47
C LYS A 82 -10.20 35.42 22.86
N GLY A 83 -10.46 35.64 21.57
CA GLY A 83 -10.20 36.92 20.89
C GLY A 83 -9.13 36.91 19.79
N ALA A 84 -8.48 35.77 19.51
CA ALA A 84 -7.59 35.63 18.36
C ALA A 84 -8.25 34.78 17.25
N THR A 85 -8.13 35.22 16.00
CA THR A 85 -8.49 34.44 14.82
C THR A 85 -7.37 33.44 14.55
N GLY A 86 -7.57 32.13 14.77
CA GLY A 86 -6.68 31.12 14.15
C GLY A 86 -6.34 29.85 14.94
N ASP A 87 -6.26 29.85 16.27
CA ASP A 87 -5.64 28.70 16.98
C ASP A 87 -6.68 27.74 17.56
N ARG A 88 -7.35 26.98 16.68
CA ARG A 88 -8.05 25.75 17.11
C ARG A 88 -7.50 24.59 16.30
N THR A 89 -6.55 23.87 16.88
CA THR A 89 -5.81 22.80 16.19
C THR A 89 -6.76 21.74 15.62
N THR A 90 -7.84 21.41 16.32
CA THR A 90 -8.85 20.45 15.83
C THR A 90 -9.67 20.98 14.66
N ALA A 91 -9.84 22.30 14.52
CA ALA A 91 -10.46 22.90 13.32
C ALA A 91 -9.52 22.86 12.12
N ALA A 92 -8.21 23.06 12.34
CA ALA A 92 -7.20 22.93 11.29
C ALA A 92 -7.13 21.49 10.75
N VAL A 93 -7.07 20.49 11.65
CA VAL A 93 -7.15 19.07 11.28
C VAL A 93 -8.44 18.75 10.52
N PHE A 94 -9.58 19.26 11.01
CA PHE A 94 -10.86 19.07 10.33
C PHE A 94 -10.84 19.63 8.90
N GLY A 95 -10.35 20.87 8.74
CA GLY A 95 -10.27 21.53 7.44
C GLY A 95 -9.37 20.78 6.44
N GLN A 96 -8.21 20.30 6.89
CA GLN A 96 -7.28 19.55 6.04
C GLN A 96 -7.90 18.25 5.50
N VAL A 97 -8.45 17.41 6.39
CA VAL A 97 -9.05 16.13 6.00
C VAL A 97 -10.29 16.34 5.15
N ASN A 98 -11.12 17.33 5.49
CA ASN A 98 -12.34 17.63 4.75
C ASN A 98 -12.04 18.15 3.33
N ASN A 99 -11.06 19.05 3.17
CA ASN A 99 -10.65 19.55 1.85
C ASN A 99 -10.02 18.46 0.98
N LEU A 100 -9.37 17.48 1.60
CA LEU A 100 -8.82 16.34 0.87
C LEU A 100 -9.93 15.45 0.32
N ILE A 101 -10.87 15.02 1.17
CA ILE A 101 -11.80 13.93 0.86
C ILE A 101 -13.10 14.43 0.21
N ASN A 102 -13.66 15.51 0.74
CA ASN A 102 -15.01 15.95 0.41
C ASN A 102 -14.97 17.06 -0.66
N PRO A 103 -16.02 17.15 -1.49
CA PRO A 103 -16.13 18.22 -2.47
C PRO A 103 -16.18 19.61 -1.80
N PRO A 104 -15.87 20.68 -2.55
CA PRO A 104 -15.94 22.05 -2.04
C PRO A 104 -17.27 22.34 -1.36
N GLN A 105 -17.24 23.21 -0.34
CA GLN A 105 -18.41 23.61 0.48
C GLN A 105 -18.99 22.53 1.40
N SER A 106 -18.43 21.32 1.42
CA SER A 106 -18.77 20.34 2.46
C SER A 106 -18.32 20.87 3.81
N THR A 107 -19.25 21.01 4.76
CA THR A 107 -18.94 21.55 6.09
C THR A 107 -18.97 20.47 7.18
N ARG A 108 -19.46 19.26 6.85
CA ARG A 108 -19.75 18.18 7.80
C ARG A 108 -19.55 16.82 7.16
N PHE A 109 -19.33 15.81 7.99
CA PHE A 109 -19.19 14.42 7.57
C PHE A 109 -20.53 13.68 7.60
N THR A 110 -20.58 12.61 6.81
CA THR A 110 -21.71 11.66 6.74
C THR A 110 -21.15 10.26 6.97
N PHE A 111 -21.75 9.51 7.89
CA PHE A 111 -21.38 8.15 8.25
C PHE A 111 -22.62 7.25 8.17
N GLY A 112 -22.79 6.55 7.04
CA GLY A 112 -23.97 5.75 6.77
C GLY A 112 -25.25 6.61 6.82
N PRO A 113 -26.28 6.25 7.62
CA PRO A 113 -27.54 7.00 7.68
C PRO A 113 -27.44 8.36 8.40
N VAL A 114 -26.33 8.65 9.07
CA VAL A 114 -26.17 9.88 9.86
C VAL A 114 -25.32 10.89 9.10
N SER A 115 -25.86 12.09 8.92
CA SER A 115 -25.16 13.23 8.33
C SER A 115 -24.96 14.35 9.36
N ASN A 116 -24.33 15.45 8.94
CA ASN A 116 -24.08 16.63 9.80
C ASN A 116 -23.17 16.35 11.02
N VAL A 117 -22.25 15.38 10.89
CA VAL A 117 -21.31 15.05 11.96
C VAL A 117 -20.16 16.06 11.98
N LYS A 118 -19.91 16.63 13.16
CA LYS A 118 -18.96 17.74 13.37
C LYS A 118 -17.55 17.29 13.69
N ASN A 119 -17.35 16.03 14.06
CA ASN A 119 -16.08 15.53 14.55
C ASN A 119 -15.76 14.15 13.99
N PHE A 120 -14.48 13.84 13.94
CA PHE A 120 -13.99 12.54 13.52
C PHE A 120 -12.67 12.20 14.21
N TYR A 121 -12.37 10.91 14.28
CA TYR A 121 -11.00 10.43 14.45
C TYR A 121 -10.45 10.04 13.09
N ALA A 122 -9.20 10.39 12.81
CA ALA A 122 -8.50 9.97 11.61
C ALA A 122 -7.32 9.09 11.99
N LEU A 123 -7.13 8.00 11.26
CA LEU A 123 -5.93 7.17 11.31
C LEU A 123 -5.31 7.17 9.92
N SER A 124 -4.07 7.62 9.82
CA SER A 124 -3.36 7.73 8.55
C SER A 124 -2.06 6.92 8.56
N PHE A 125 -1.84 6.16 7.51
CA PHE A 125 -0.55 5.53 7.24
C PHE A 125 0.38 6.50 6.51
N ASN A 126 1.69 6.37 6.74
CA ASN A 126 2.66 7.10 5.94
C ASN A 126 2.67 6.53 4.50
N ARG A 127 2.61 7.41 3.50
CA ARG A 127 2.63 7.05 2.07
C ARG A 127 3.80 6.12 1.71
N ALA A 128 4.96 6.29 2.35
CA ALA A 128 6.12 5.41 2.14
C ALA A 128 5.86 3.95 2.51
N ARG A 129 4.93 3.68 3.45
CA ARG A 129 4.51 2.33 3.83
C ARG A 129 3.44 1.78 2.90
N VAL A 130 2.44 2.61 2.57
CA VAL A 130 1.32 2.24 1.69
C VAL A 130 1.81 1.91 0.28
N ARG A 131 2.81 2.66 -0.23
CA ARG A 131 3.32 2.61 -1.61
C ARG A 131 2.28 2.95 -2.67
N GLU A 132 1.31 2.09 -2.93
CA GLU A 132 0.21 2.34 -3.86
C GLU A 132 -1.08 2.55 -3.07
N GLU A 133 -1.62 1.49 -2.46
CA GLU A 133 -2.80 1.58 -1.61
C GLU A 133 -2.84 0.52 -0.51
N VAL A 134 -3.69 0.74 0.49
CA VAL A 134 -4.00 -0.26 1.52
C VAL A 134 -4.99 -1.26 0.93
N GLU A 135 -4.76 -2.56 1.10
CA GLU A 135 -5.62 -3.62 0.53
C GLU A 135 -7.06 -3.50 1.08
N PRO A 136 -8.07 -3.26 0.22
CA PRO A 136 -9.47 -3.35 0.63
C PRO A 136 -9.80 -4.76 1.13
N GLY A 137 -10.41 -4.88 2.29
CA GLY A 137 -10.67 -6.16 2.95
C GLY A 137 -9.42 -6.79 3.59
N GLY A 138 -8.28 -6.10 3.56
CA GLY A 138 -6.99 -6.57 4.08
C GLY A 138 -6.64 -6.07 5.48
N TRP A 139 -7.55 -5.35 6.15
CA TRP A 139 -7.30 -4.80 7.48
C TRP A 139 -8.42 -5.10 8.48
N GLU A 140 -8.03 -5.27 9.74
CA GLU A 140 -8.93 -5.39 10.88
C GLU A 140 -8.26 -4.75 12.10
N ILE A 141 -8.98 -3.86 12.77
CA ILE A 141 -8.51 -3.18 13.98
C ILE A 141 -9.45 -3.49 15.15
N HIS A 142 -8.85 -3.76 16.30
CA HIS A 142 -9.57 -3.93 17.56
C HIS A 142 -9.49 -2.64 18.36
N ILE A 143 -10.64 -2.21 18.89
CA ILE A 143 -10.72 -1.01 19.72
C ILE A 143 -11.42 -1.39 21.02
N THR A 144 -10.75 -1.16 22.14
CA THR A 144 -11.26 -1.43 23.48
C THR A 144 -11.22 -0.14 24.28
N SER A 145 -12.31 0.19 24.96
CA SER A 145 -12.36 1.38 25.83
C SER A 145 -13.29 1.13 27.02
N GLY A 146 -13.20 1.99 28.04
CA GLY A 146 -14.17 2.24 29.13
C GLY A 146 -14.79 1.02 29.83
N THR A 147 -15.63 0.30 29.10
CA THR A 147 -16.33 -0.93 29.53
C THR A 147 -15.50 -2.21 29.44
N GLY A 148 -14.32 -2.17 28.82
CA GLY A 148 -13.49 -3.36 28.54
C GLY A 148 -14.03 -4.24 27.40
N LYS A 149 -15.10 -3.82 26.73
CA LYS A 149 -15.58 -4.47 25.50
C LYS A 149 -14.70 -4.07 24.32
N THR A 150 -14.43 -5.04 23.46
CA THR A 150 -13.70 -4.84 22.21
C THR A 150 -14.67 -4.82 21.05
N VAL A 151 -14.59 -3.78 20.21
CA VAL A 151 -15.20 -3.77 18.89
C VAL A 151 -14.13 -4.12 17.86
N ARG A 152 -14.48 -5.00 16.92
CA ARG A 152 -13.64 -5.36 15.78
C ARG A 152 -14.18 -4.67 14.55
N LEU A 153 -13.32 -3.95 13.85
CA LEU A 153 -13.70 -3.15 12.69
C LEU A 153 -12.92 -3.60 11.47
N ILE A 154 -13.64 -3.70 10.36
CA ILE A 154 -13.16 -4.01 9.01
C ILE A 154 -13.85 -3.05 8.02
N ASP A 155 -13.46 -3.06 6.75
CA ASP A 155 -14.23 -2.43 5.68
C ASP A 155 -15.24 -3.39 5.02
N ASP A 156 -16.15 -2.83 4.21
CA ASP A 156 -17.21 -3.56 3.51
C ASP A 156 -16.93 -3.86 2.03
N SER A 157 -15.67 -3.77 1.57
CA SER A 157 -15.28 -4.02 0.18
C SER A 157 -15.67 -5.39 -0.36
N SER A 158 -15.71 -6.41 0.50
CA SER A 158 -16.19 -7.76 0.15
C SER A 158 -17.66 -7.81 -0.32
N THR A 159 -18.43 -6.75 -0.08
CA THR A 159 -19.85 -6.62 -0.46
C THR A 159 -20.12 -5.46 -1.41
N LEU A 160 -19.16 -4.55 -1.60
CA LEU A 160 -19.28 -3.33 -2.40
C LEU A 160 -18.06 -3.18 -3.32
N GLU A 161 -17.88 -4.09 -4.28
CA GLU A 161 -16.76 -4.02 -5.22
C GLU A 161 -16.75 -2.67 -5.97
N GLY A 162 -15.65 -1.91 -5.85
CA GLY A 162 -15.52 -0.56 -6.43
C GLY A 162 -15.90 0.61 -5.51
N GLY A 163 -16.39 0.32 -4.30
CA GLY A 163 -16.68 1.33 -3.26
C GLY A 163 -18.02 2.04 -3.38
N ASN A 164 -18.24 2.99 -2.48
CA ASN A 164 -19.42 3.83 -2.40
C ASN A 164 -19.52 4.77 -3.63
N SER A 165 -20.75 5.04 -4.08
CA SER A 165 -21.05 5.93 -5.21
C SER A 165 -21.16 7.42 -4.84
N SER A 166 -20.79 7.79 -3.61
CA SER A 166 -20.86 9.18 -3.14
C SER A 166 -19.90 10.08 -3.92
N LEU A 167 -20.33 11.30 -4.25
CA LEU A 167 -19.43 12.31 -4.82
C LEU A 167 -18.35 12.68 -3.80
N LYS A 168 -17.13 12.23 -4.05
CA LYS A 168 -15.91 12.46 -3.26
C LYS A 168 -14.76 12.84 -4.18
N ASN A 169 -13.74 13.49 -3.63
CA ASN A 169 -12.53 13.84 -4.38
C ASN A 169 -11.62 12.62 -4.61
N PHE A 170 -11.83 11.54 -3.84
CA PHE A 170 -11.07 10.30 -3.91
C PHE A 170 -12.02 9.10 -3.90
N SER A 171 -11.67 8.10 -4.71
CA SER A 171 -12.39 6.82 -4.88
C SER A 171 -11.34 5.71 -5.06
N PRO A 172 -11.62 4.46 -4.66
CA PRO A 172 -12.82 3.99 -3.95
C PRO A 172 -12.89 4.46 -2.49
N GLU A 173 -14.12 4.58 -1.96
CA GLU A 173 -14.42 4.80 -0.54
C GLU A 173 -15.20 3.58 -0.02
N TYR A 174 -14.83 3.03 1.12
CA TYR A 174 -15.55 1.94 1.77
C TYR A 174 -16.08 2.36 3.13
N ASN A 175 -17.15 1.74 3.62
CA ASN A 175 -17.63 1.99 4.98
C ASN A 175 -16.84 1.13 5.97
N ILE A 176 -16.55 1.71 7.13
CA ILE A 176 -16.05 0.94 8.27
C ILE A 176 -17.25 0.33 8.98
N VAL A 177 -17.23 -0.99 9.15
CA VAL A 177 -18.29 -1.80 9.72
C VAL A 177 -17.74 -2.71 10.81
N SER A 178 -18.62 -3.20 11.68
CA SER A 178 -18.24 -4.23 12.64
C SER A 178 -18.11 -5.59 11.95
N GLY A 179 -17.01 -6.29 12.20
CA GLY A 179 -16.72 -7.57 11.55
C GLY A 179 -15.36 -8.14 11.92
N THR A 180 -15.01 -9.25 11.30
CA THR A 180 -13.76 -9.98 11.54
C THR A 180 -13.23 -10.55 10.22
N LEU A 181 -11.91 -10.59 10.06
CA LEU A 181 -11.19 -11.35 9.03
C LEU A 181 -10.60 -12.65 9.60
N ILE A 182 -10.56 -12.78 10.94
CA ILE A 182 -10.14 -14.02 11.61
C ILE A 182 -11.11 -15.15 11.25
N GLY A 183 -10.60 -16.19 10.59
CA GLY A 183 -11.40 -17.32 10.11
C GLY A 183 -12.14 -17.06 8.79
N GLY A 184 -11.81 -15.97 8.10
CA GLY A 184 -12.48 -15.49 6.88
C GLY A 184 -13.24 -14.18 7.12
N THR A 185 -13.76 -13.59 6.07
CA THR A 185 -14.48 -12.31 6.12
C THR A 185 -15.90 -12.51 6.64
N SER A 186 -16.24 -11.86 7.75
CA SER A 186 -17.59 -11.83 8.31
C SER A 186 -17.95 -10.42 8.75
N ILE A 187 -18.95 -9.82 8.09
CA ILE A 187 -19.54 -8.53 8.47
C ILE A 187 -20.73 -8.81 9.41
N TYR A 188 -20.71 -8.24 10.61
CA TYR A 188 -21.78 -8.45 11.59
C TYR A 188 -22.99 -7.56 11.34
N GLN A 189 -22.77 -6.36 10.82
CA GLN A 189 -23.81 -5.41 10.46
C GLN A 189 -23.36 -4.58 9.27
N ALA A 190 -24.17 -4.52 8.21
CA ALA A 190 -23.91 -3.68 7.05
C ALA A 190 -24.10 -2.19 7.38
N ALA A 191 -23.31 -1.31 6.77
CA ALA A 191 -23.31 0.14 7.06
C ALA A 191 -24.70 0.80 6.87
N ALA A 192 -25.46 0.39 5.85
CA ALA A 192 -26.80 0.92 5.58
C ALA A 192 -27.84 0.48 6.62
N SER A 193 -27.58 -0.62 7.32
CA SER A 193 -28.44 -1.18 8.35
C SER A 193 -27.99 -0.74 9.75
N GLU A 194 -27.00 0.14 9.86
CA GLU A 194 -26.53 0.67 11.14
C GLU A 194 -27.57 1.61 11.77
N ASN A 195 -27.40 1.86 13.07
CA ASN A 195 -28.34 2.65 13.84
C ASN A 195 -28.55 4.04 13.23
N SER A 196 -29.81 4.41 12.95
CA SER A 196 -30.18 5.67 12.30
C SER A 196 -29.83 6.93 13.08
N THR A 197 -29.55 6.81 14.39
CA THR A 197 -29.10 7.91 15.25
C THR A 197 -27.58 7.97 15.35
N LEU A 198 -26.88 6.83 15.34
CA LEU A 198 -25.43 6.76 15.58
C LEU A 198 -24.59 6.66 14.31
N GLY A 199 -25.13 6.14 13.20
CA GLY A 199 -24.43 5.98 11.93
C GLY A 199 -23.50 4.77 11.88
N SER A 200 -22.75 4.65 10.78
CA SER A 200 -21.68 3.65 10.64
C SER A 200 -20.46 3.98 11.50
N PHE A 201 -19.50 3.05 11.58
CA PHE A 201 -18.27 3.25 12.36
C PHE A 201 -17.29 4.22 11.70
N GLY A 202 -17.41 4.46 10.39
CA GLY A 202 -16.48 5.33 9.67
C GLY A 202 -16.46 5.11 8.16
N LEU A 203 -15.43 5.65 7.54
CA LEU A 203 -15.10 5.59 6.12
C LEU A 203 -13.62 5.23 5.95
N PHE A 204 -13.29 4.46 4.91
CA PHE A 204 -11.95 4.02 4.58
C PHE A 204 -11.60 4.42 3.14
N TYR A 205 -10.43 5.02 2.97
CA TYR A 205 -9.86 5.44 1.69
C TYR A 205 -8.54 4.70 1.44
N PRO A 206 -8.56 3.57 0.69
CA PRO A 206 -7.40 2.74 0.38
C PRO A 206 -6.21 3.52 -0.17
N THR A 207 -6.45 4.33 -1.19
CA THR A 207 -5.44 5.08 -1.95
C THR A 207 -4.75 6.15 -1.10
N LEU A 208 -5.49 6.73 -0.15
CA LEU A 208 -4.97 7.71 0.81
C LEU A 208 -4.31 7.04 2.02
N GLY A 209 -4.53 5.74 2.24
CA GLY A 209 -4.16 5.07 3.49
C GLY A 209 -4.80 5.73 4.70
N LEU A 210 -6.07 6.13 4.58
CA LEU A 210 -6.77 6.94 5.57
C LEU A 210 -8.06 6.27 6.02
N LEU A 211 -8.22 6.11 7.34
CA LEU A 211 -9.44 5.65 7.99
C LEU A 211 -10.02 6.82 8.80
N VAL A 212 -11.29 7.13 8.58
CA VAL A 212 -12.02 8.20 9.26
C VAL A 212 -13.13 7.57 10.09
N PHE A 213 -13.03 7.63 11.41
CA PHE A 213 -13.98 7.01 12.32
C PHE A 213 -14.98 8.02 12.89
N ASN A 214 -16.20 7.52 13.10
CA ASN A 214 -17.31 8.25 13.68
C ASN A 214 -17.29 8.19 15.22
N PRO A 215 -16.98 9.29 15.93
CA PRO A 215 -16.88 9.29 17.39
C PRO A 215 -18.22 9.02 18.07
N GLN A 216 -19.34 9.41 17.45
CA GLN A 216 -20.67 9.20 18.00
C GLN A 216 -20.98 7.70 18.18
N ARG A 217 -20.48 6.85 17.28
CA ARG A 217 -20.68 5.39 17.36
C ARG A 217 -19.96 4.76 18.56
N PHE A 218 -18.86 5.35 19.03
CA PHE A 218 -18.08 4.84 20.15
C PHE A 218 -18.52 5.35 21.53
N THR A 219 -19.16 6.53 21.57
CA THR A 219 -19.62 7.16 22.83
C THR A 219 -20.87 6.52 23.41
N SER A 220 -21.85 6.21 22.55
CA SER A 220 -23.21 5.80 22.95
C SER A 220 -23.54 4.34 22.56
N GLY A 221 -22.51 3.56 22.20
CA GLY A 221 -22.60 2.15 21.86
C GLY A 221 -21.28 1.39 22.09
N SER A 222 -21.40 0.08 22.28
CA SER A 222 -20.37 -0.98 22.40
C SER A 222 -19.17 -0.78 23.33
N ILE A 223 -18.40 0.32 23.26
CA ILE A 223 -17.10 0.48 23.95
C ILE A 223 -16.99 1.69 24.90
N ALA A 224 -17.98 2.60 24.93
CA ALA A 224 -18.02 3.78 25.81
C ALA A 224 -16.73 4.64 25.78
N LEU A 225 -16.22 4.90 24.57
CA LEU A 225 -15.14 5.86 24.35
C LEU A 225 -15.73 7.26 24.36
N VAL A 226 -15.40 8.07 25.37
CA VAL A 226 -15.95 9.42 25.52
C VAL A 226 -15.09 10.43 24.75
N THR A 227 -15.65 10.98 23.68
CA THR A 227 -15.08 12.13 22.97
C THR A 227 -15.55 13.42 23.63
N LYS A 228 -14.61 14.21 24.14
CA LYS A 228 -14.90 15.50 24.76
C LYS A 228 -14.86 16.62 23.72
N SER A 229 -15.68 17.64 23.90
CA SER A 229 -15.82 18.76 22.95
C SER A 229 -15.98 20.08 23.69
N GLY A 230 -15.22 20.25 24.78
CA GLY A 230 -15.20 21.49 25.54
C GLY A 230 -14.72 22.66 24.66
N SER A 231 -15.16 23.88 25.02
CA SER A 231 -14.60 25.09 24.42
C SER A 231 -13.32 25.46 25.16
N ASN A 232 -12.24 25.73 24.42
CA ASN A 232 -10.94 26.09 24.99
C ASN A 232 -10.46 25.07 26.05
N SER A 233 -10.48 23.79 25.69
CA SER A 233 -10.06 22.66 26.54
C SER A 233 -8.99 21.84 25.83
N ASP A 234 -7.97 21.40 26.59
CA ASP A 234 -7.04 20.36 26.13
C ASP A 234 -7.65 18.98 26.40
N ASP A 235 -8.54 18.54 25.52
CA ASP A 235 -9.30 17.30 25.72
C ASP A 235 -8.56 16.03 25.26
N ARG A 236 -7.50 16.18 24.46
CA ARG A 236 -6.61 15.09 23.99
C ARG A 236 -7.32 13.89 23.36
N ASN A 237 -8.41 14.15 22.64
CA ASN A 237 -9.21 13.09 22.03
C ASN A 237 -8.39 12.15 21.12
N ALA A 238 -7.40 12.68 20.39
CA ALA A 238 -6.52 11.85 19.55
C ALA A 238 -5.71 10.83 20.37
N LEU A 239 -5.17 11.25 21.53
CA LEU A 239 -4.49 10.35 22.46
C LEU A 239 -5.45 9.32 23.05
N THR A 240 -6.65 9.74 23.47
CA THR A 240 -7.65 8.82 24.02
C THR A 240 -8.05 7.73 23.00
N PHE A 241 -8.14 8.08 21.71
CA PHE A 241 -8.39 7.10 20.65
C PHE A 241 -7.19 6.17 20.43
N ALA A 242 -5.96 6.69 20.43
CA ALA A 242 -4.75 5.89 20.34
C ALA A 242 -4.61 4.91 21.52
N GLU A 243 -4.99 5.33 22.73
CA GLU A 243 -5.06 4.47 23.91
C GLU A 243 -6.13 3.38 23.77
N ALA A 244 -7.29 3.69 23.18
CA ALA A 244 -8.32 2.70 22.93
C ALA A 244 -7.90 1.64 21.89
N ILE A 245 -7.12 2.04 20.87
CA ILE A 245 -6.48 1.11 19.92
C ILE A 245 -5.43 0.26 20.65
N LYS A 246 -4.59 0.88 21.50
CA LYS A 246 -3.60 0.17 22.30
C LYS A 246 -4.26 -0.90 23.18
N SER A 247 -5.37 -0.59 23.84
CA SER A 247 -6.15 -1.54 24.64
C SER A 247 -6.87 -2.61 23.81
N GLY A 248 -7.01 -2.41 22.49
CA GLY A 248 -7.49 -3.42 21.55
C GLY A 248 -6.47 -4.50 21.24
N GLU A 249 -5.17 -4.24 21.42
CA GLU A 249 -4.05 -5.19 21.27
C GLU A 249 -3.95 -5.90 19.91
N TYR A 250 -4.67 -5.42 18.89
CA TYR A 250 -4.65 -6.04 17.57
C TYR A 250 -4.93 -5.05 16.45
N PHE A 251 -4.02 -5.00 15.48
CA PHE A 251 -4.24 -4.36 14.19
C PHE A 251 -3.54 -5.18 13.12
N GLN A 252 -4.32 -5.72 12.18
CA GLN A 252 -3.80 -6.25 10.91
C GLN A 252 -4.11 -5.29 9.78
N ALA A 253 -3.18 -5.18 8.85
CA ALA A 253 -3.32 -4.39 7.64
C ALA A 253 -2.29 -4.83 6.62
N LYS A 254 -2.71 -4.87 5.37
CA LYS A 254 -1.88 -5.17 4.21
C LYS A 254 -1.98 -4.02 3.22
N ARG A 255 -0.94 -3.89 2.41
CA ARG A 255 -0.93 -3.03 1.22
C ARG A 255 -0.98 -3.91 -0.02
N GLN A 256 -1.51 -3.35 -1.10
CA GLN A 256 -1.44 -3.96 -2.41
C GLN A 256 -0.75 -3.01 -3.40
N GLU A 257 0.02 -3.58 -4.32
CA GLU A 257 0.69 -2.88 -5.39
C GLU A 257 0.53 -3.66 -6.70
N GLU A 258 0.28 -2.96 -7.80
CA GLU A 258 0.22 -3.51 -9.16
C GLU A 258 1.62 -3.48 -9.77
N ILE A 259 2.23 -4.66 -9.89
CA ILE A 259 3.52 -4.79 -10.57
C ILE A 259 3.25 -5.12 -12.03
N THR A 260 3.67 -4.22 -12.92
CA THR A 260 3.61 -4.48 -14.35
C THR A 260 4.86 -5.26 -14.77
N SER A 261 4.64 -6.47 -15.26
CA SER A 261 5.67 -7.35 -15.79
C SER A 261 5.61 -7.36 -17.32
N ARG A 262 6.73 -7.08 -17.98
CA ARG A 262 6.89 -7.33 -19.42
C ARG A 262 7.72 -8.57 -19.65
N HIS A 263 7.16 -9.49 -20.42
CA HIS A 263 7.80 -10.73 -20.81
C HIS A 263 8.18 -10.68 -22.29
N PHE A 264 9.45 -10.90 -22.57
CA PHE A 264 9.97 -11.00 -23.93
C PHE A 264 10.34 -12.45 -24.22
N PHE A 265 9.75 -13.01 -25.28
CA PHE A 265 10.02 -14.35 -25.75
C PHE A 265 10.94 -14.29 -26.97
N VAL A 266 12.19 -14.67 -26.76
CA VAL A 266 13.18 -14.68 -27.84
C VAL A 266 13.37 -16.11 -28.31
N ARG A 267 12.88 -16.42 -29.50
CA ARG A 267 13.15 -17.70 -30.17
C ARG A 267 14.36 -17.57 -31.08
N ALA A 268 15.45 -18.21 -30.70
CA ALA A 268 16.59 -18.43 -31.56
C ALA A 268 16.33 -19.68 -32.41
N THR A 269 15.91 -19.47 -33.66
CA THR A 269 15.56 -20.59 -34.56
C THR A 269 16.77 -21.42 -34.97
N ALA A 270 16.53 -22.56 -35.59
CA ALA A 270 17.57 -23.49 -36.01
C ALA A 270 18.58 -22.87 -36.99
N LYS A 271 18.25 -21.78 -37.69
CA LYS A 271 19.15 -21.10 -38.64
C LYS A 271 19.91 -19.91 -38.04
N GLU A 272 19.51 -19.47 -36.85
CA GLU A 272 20.06 -18.27 -36.20
C GLU A 272 21.03 -18.65 -35.08
N PHE A 273 21.96 -17.74 -34.76
CA PHE A 273 22.88 -17.85 -33.61
C PHE A 273 23.72 -19.13 -33.57
N ASN A 274 24.10 -19.70 -34.72
CA ASN A 274 24.97 -20.88 -34.80
C ASN A 274 26.43 -20.54 -35.13
N ALA A 275 26.82 -19.27 -35.11
CA ALA A 275 28.19 -18.84 -35.39
C ALA A 275 28.72 -18.02 -34.20
N THR A 276 30.03 -18.10 -33.96
CA THR A 276 30.71 -17.40 -32.86
C THR A 276 32.04 -16.83 -33.34
N THR A 277 32.47 -15.73 -32.72
CA THR A 277 33.79 -15.13 -32.93
C THR A 277 34.82 -15.62 -31.92
N ASN A 278 34.45 -16.57 -31.05
CA ASN A 278 35.38 -17.15 -30.07
C ASN A 278 36.54 -17.87 -30.78
N GLU A 279 37.76 -17.61 -30.35
CA GLU A 279 38.98 -18.14 -30.97
C GLU A 279 39.06 -19.67 -30.92
N SER A 280 38.44 -20.31 -29.93
CA SER A 280 38.37 -21.78 -29.84
C SER A 280 37.57 -22.44 -30.97
N PHE A 281 36.82 -21.66 -31.76
CA PHE A 281 36.09 -22.13 -32.94
C PHE A 281 36.96 -22.23 -34.20
N TYR A 282 38.17 -21.67 -34.14
CA TYR A 282 39.07 -21.53 -35.27
C TYR A 282 40.37 -22.29 -35.03
N THR A 283 40.92 -22.84 -36.10
CA THR A 283 42.30 -23.32 -36.17
C THR A 283 43.13 -22.24 -36.84
N GLU A 284 44.33 -22.01 -36.30
CA GLU A 284 45.34 -21.20 -36.96
C GLU A 284 46.01 -22.04 -38.06
N SER A 285 45.99 -21.54 -39.28
CA SER A 285 46.81 -22.05 -40.38
C SER A 285 48.20 -21.40 -40.33
N VAL A 286 49.22 -22.10 -40.84
CA VAL A 286 50.62 -21.63 -40.97
C VAL A 286 50.75 -20.27 -41.71
N SER A 287 49.71 -19.84 -42.43
CA SER A 287 49.65 -18.55 -43.13
C SER A 287 48.82 -17.45 -42.42
N GLY A 288 48.47 -17.61 -41.14
CA GLY A 288 47.79 -16.57 -40.33
C GLY A 288 46.30 -16.37 -40.62
N ILE A 289 45.70 -17.20 -41.48
CA ILE A 289 44.26 -17.15 -41.79
C ILE A 289 43.51 -18.06 -40.82
N LYS A 290 42.60 -17.49 -40.01
CA LYS A 290 41.70 -18.23 -39.12
C LYS A 290 40.73 -19.07 -39.96
N GLN A 291 40.82 -20.40 -39.87
CA GLN A 291 39.90 -21.32 -40.52
C GLN A 291 38.99 -21.98 -39.48
N ILE A 292 37.70 -22.16 -39.79
CA ILE A 292 36.78 -22.87 -38.89
C ILE A 292 37.21 -24.34 -38.81
N ILE A 293 37.21 -24.91 -37.59
CA ILE A 293 37.54 -26.33 -37.38
C ILE A 293 36.65 -27.20 -38.29
N PRO A 294 37.21 -28.15 -39.08
CA PRO A 294 36.47 -28.88 -40.11
C PRO A 294 35.15 -29.51 -39.65
N GLY A 295 35.11 -30.10 -38.44
CA GLY A 295 33.90 -30.70 -37.89
C GLY A 295 32.81 -29.68 -37.50
N LEU A 296 33.20 -28.48 -37.06
CA LEU A 296 32.29 -27.39 -36.73
C LEU A 296 31.77 -26.66 -37.98
N ARG A 297 32.41 -26.88 -39.14
CA ARG A 297 31.92 -26.34 -40.42
C ARG A 297 30.64 -27.03 -40.88
N THR A 298 30.48 -28.31 -40.56
CA THR A 298 29.30 -29.12 -40.92
C THR A 298 28.24 -29.18 -39.82
N ASP A 299 28.65 -29.21 -38.54
CA ASP A 299 27.75 -29.18 -37.38
C ASP A 299 28.23 -28.13 -36.36
N PRO A 300 27.93 -26.84 -36.60
CA PRO A 300 28.36 -25.79 -35.69
C PRO A 300 27.61 -25.90 -34.36
N ARG A 301 28.36 -25.89 -33.24
CA ARG A 301 27.81 -25.92 -31.88
C ARG A 301 28.26 -24.71 -31.09
N THR A 302 27.32 -23.80 -30.82
CA THR A 302 27.59 -22.59 -30.04
C THR A 302 26.82 -22.62 -28.73
N TYR A 303 27.19 -21.75 -27.80
CA TYR A 303 26.52 -21.66 -26.50
C TYR A 303 26.12 -20.22 -26.24
N ILE A 304 24.83 -20.00 -26.00
CA ILE A 304 24.31 -18.73 -25.52
C ILE A 304 24.57 -18.70 -24.01
N THR A 305 25.28 -17.68 -23.53
CA THR A 305 25.65 -17.52 -22.11
C THR A 305 25.08 -16.25 -21.50
N SER A 306 24.75 -15.25 -22.32
CA SER A 306 24.26 -13.96 -21.89
C SER A 306 23.34 -13.37 -22.93
N VAL A 307 22.42 -12.53 -22.49
CA VAL A 307 21.46 -11.82 -23.33
C VAL A 307 21.59 -10.34 -23.02
N GLY A 308 21.73 -9.53 -24.06
CA GLY A 308 21.68 -8.06 -23.97
C GLY A 308 20.45 -7.56 -24.69
N MET A 309 19.72 -6.65 -24.05
CA MET A 309 18.56 -5.96 -24.63
C MET A 309 18.98 -4.56 -25.03
N TYR A 310 18.67 -4.17 -26.26
CA TYR A 310 19.03 -2.88 -26.83
C TYR A 310 17.78 -2.14 -27.31
N ASN A 311 17.80 -0.81 -27.30
CA ASN A 311 16.78 0.00 -27.99
C ASN A 311 17.11 0.14 -29.49
N ASP A 312 16.23 0.83 -30.23
CA ASP A 312 16.39 1.04 -31.67
C ASP A 312 17.62 1.90 -32.03
N ASP A 313 18.13 2.68 -31.06
CA ASP A 313 19.35 3.48 -31.18
C ASP A 313 20.64 2.69 -30.81
N ASN A 314 20.54 1.37 -30.61
CA ASN A 314 21.61 0.46 -30.18
C ASN A 314 22.20 0.77 -28.79
N GLU A 315 21.46 1.43 -27.91
CA GLU A 315 21.83 1.61 -26.51
C GLU A 315 21.45 0.38 -25.70
N LEU A 316 22.37 -0.10 -24.85
CA LEU A 316 22.13 -1.26 -23.99
C LEU A 316 21.18 -0.88 -22.85
N LEU A 317 19.99 -1.45 -22.84
CA LEU A 317 18.98 -1.24 -21.80
C LEU A 317 19.16 -2.20 -20.62
N ALA A 318 19.49 -3.47 -20.91
CA ALA A 318 19.65 -4.49 -19.88
C ALA A 318 20.60 -5.60 -20.33
N ILE A 319 21.26 -6.25 -19.37
CA ILE A 319 22.08 -7.45 -19.60
C ILE A 319 21.79 -8.51 -18.55
N ALA A 320 21.67 -9.76 -18.98
CA ALA A 320 21.46 -10.90 -18.12
C ALA A 320 22.42 -12.04 -18.47
N LYS A 321 22.86 -12.77 -17.46
CA LYS A 321 23.64 -14.01 -17.63
C LYS A 321 22.74 -15.22 -17.38
N LEU A 322 22.87 -16.22 -18.23
CA LEU A 322 22.16 -17.50 -18.05
C LEU A 322 22.89 -18.31 -16.96
N SER A 323 22.11 -18.96 -16.08
CA SER A 323 22.66 -19.84 -15.04
C SER A 323 23.41 -21.04 -15.62
N GLN A 324 22.98 -21.51 -16.79
CA GLN A 324 23.64 -22.55 -17.56
C GLN A 324 23.70 -22.14 -19.04
N PRO A 325 24.84 -22.32 -19.73
CA PRO A 325 24.94 -22.06 -21.16
C PRO A 325 23.98 -22.94 -21.97
N ILE A 326 23.21 -22.33 -22.88
CA ILE A 326 22.27 -23.04 -23.75
C ILE A 326 22.95 -23.35 -25.07
N ILE A 327 23.04 -24.63 -25.43
CA ILE A 327 23.64 -25.06 -26.69
C ILE A 327 22.71 -24.77 -27.89
N LYS A 328 23.29 -24.25 -28.96
CA LYS A 328 22.66 -24.01 -30.27
C LYS A 328 23.41 -24.75 -31.38
N SER A 329 22.64 -25.32 -32.30
CA SER A 329 23.10 -25.95 -33.52
C SER A 329 22.04 -25.82 -34.60
N ILE A 330 22.36 -26.26 -35.82
CA ILE A 330 21.40 -26.32 -36.94
C ILE A 330 20.21 -27.25 -36.71
N SER A 331 20.30 -28.13 -35.70
CA SER A 331 19.25 -29.08 -35.32
C SER A 331 18.54 -28.69 -34.03
N ARG A 332 18.93 -27.58 -33.39
CA ARG A 332 18.42 -27.19 -32.07
C ARG A 332 18.07 -25.71 -32.00
N GLU A 333 16.85 -25.47 -31.55
CA GLU A 333 16.35 -24.14 -31.22
C GLU A 333 16.48 -23.86 -29.73
N ALA A 334 16.50 -22.58 -29.37
CA ALA A 334 16.39 -22.15 -27.99
C ALA A 334 15.28 -21.11 -27.86
N LEU A 335 14.49 -21.25 -26.81
CA LEU A 335 13.53 -20.24 -26.38
C LEU A 335 14.05 -19.63 -25.09
N ILE A 336 14.17 -18.31 -25.06
CA ILE A 336 14.60 -17.56 -23.89
C ILE A 336 13.47 -16.62 -23.50
N LYS A 337 13.02 -16.71 -22.25
CA LYS A 337 12.05 -15.79 -21.66
C LYS A 337 12.81 -14.77 -20.81
N VAL A 338 12.71 -13.49 -21.16
CA VAL A 338 13.23 -12.37 -20.36
C VAL A 338 12.05 -11.72 -19.66
N LYS A 339 12.13 -11.56 -18.34
CA LYS A 339 11.11 -10.89 -17.54
C LYS A 339 11.68 -9.57 -17.02
N LEU A 340 10.96 -8.48 -17.24
CA LEU A 340 11.23 -7.17 -16.65
C LEU A 340 10.08 -6.81 -15.72
N ASP A 341 10.39 -6.60 -14.45
CA ASP A 341 9.49 -6.03 -13.44
C ASP A 341 9.82 -4.54 -13.30
N PHE A 342 8.83 -3.65 -13.34
CA PHE A 342 9.02 -2.22 -13.13
C PHE A 342 7.85 -1.57 -12.41
#